data_AF-A0A7C8Z455-F1
#
_entry.id   AF-A0A7C8Z455-F1
#
_cell.length_a   1.000
_cell.length_b   1.000
_cell.length_c   1.000
_cell.angle_alpha   90.00
_cell.angle_beta   90.00
_cell.angle_gamma   90.00
#
_symmetry.space_group_name_H-M   'P 1'
#
loop_
_entity.id
_entity.type
_entity.pdbx_description
1 polymer ?
#
loop_
_entity_poly.entity_id
_entity_poly.type
_entity_poly.pdbx_seq_one_letter_code
_entity_poly.pdbx_strand_id
1 'polypeptide(L)'
;GLLFALGLHGHLTVLTISDIFQYYSKEHESTTVGLMLGLAASYRGTMQPTMSKSFLVHLPGYHPSSFPELEVPTLLQSAALMSLGLLFEGSTHPQTMQFLLAEIGHRSRGDNVLEREGY
;
A
#
# COMPACT_ATOMS: atom_id res chain seq x y z
N GLY A 1 -2.78 -2.27 14.64
CA GLY A 1 -3.93 -1.85 15.47
C GLY A 1 -3.92 -0.35 15.71
N LEU A 2 -3.20 0.13 16.73
CA LEU A 2 -3.18 1.54 17.14
C LEU A 2 -2.85 2.53 16.01
N LEU A 3 -1.82 2.25 15.19
CA LEU A 3 -1.44 3.10 14.06
C LEU A 3 -2.60 3.31 13.09
N PHE A 4 -3.33 2.25 12.75
CA PHE A 4 -4.50 2.36 11.88
C PHE A 4 -5.59 3.23 12.51
N ALA A 5 -5.87 3.04 13.80
CA ALA A 5 -6.84 3.86 14.52
C ALA A 5 -6.46 5.35 14.53
N LEU A 6 -5.20 5.69 14.79
CA LEU A 6 -4.70 7.07 14.70
C LEU A 6 -4.84 7.62 13.28
N GLY A 7 -4.56 6.79 12.27
CA GLY A 7 -4.68 7.14 10.86
C GLY A 7 -6.10 7.47 10.42
N LEU A 8 -7.09 6.71 10.89
CA LEU A 8 -8.52 6.97 10.68
C LEU A 8 -8.97 8.32 11.26
N HIS A 9 -8.29 8.81 12.30
CA HIS A 9 -8.53 10.13 12.89
C HIS A 9 -7.66 11.24 12.26
N GLY A 10 -6.87 10.93 11.22
CA GLY A 10 -6.03 11.91 10.53
C GLY A 10 -4.71 12.27 11.22
N HIS A 11 -4.36 11.58 12.31
CA HIS A 11 -3.22 11.94 13.16
C HIS A 11 -1.86 11.48 12.62
N LEU A 12 -1.81 10.62 11.59
CA LEU A 12 -0.53 10.14 11.06
C LEU A 12 0.15 11.12 10.08
N THR A 13 -0.48 12.26 9.78
CA THR A 13 0.13 13.33 8.97
C THR A 13 1.37 13.96 9.60
N VAL A 14 1.58 13.76 10.90
CA VAL A 14 2.77 14.24 11.64
C VAL A 14 4.01 13.39 11.41
N LEU A 15 3.86 12.14 10.93
CA LEU A 15 4.99 11.24 10.72
C LEU A 15 5.84 11.71 9.54
N THR A 16 7.15 11.78 9.75
CA THR A 16 8.10 12.05 8.67
C THR A 16 8.31 10.78 7.84
N ILE A 17 8.84 10.94 6.63
CA ILE A 17 9.18 9.79 5.79
C ILE A 17 10.20 8.86 6.47
N SER A 18 11.11 9.42 7.27
CA SER A 18 12.09 8.66 8.05
C SER A 18 11.41 7.81 9.12
N ASP A 19 10.40 8.35 9.81
CA ASP A 19 9.64 7.59 10.81
C ASP A 19 8.90 6.43 10.15
N ILE A 20 8.28 6.68 9.00
CA ILE A 20 7.57 5.66 8.22
C ILE A 20 8.52 4.53 7.81
N PHE A 21 9.70 4.86 7.28
CA PHE A 21 10.70 3.86 6.92
C PHE A 21 11.21 3.08 8.14
N GLN A 22 11.34 3.72 9.30
CA GLN A 22 11.72 3.04 10.54
C GLN A 22 10.69 2.00 10.97
N TYR A 23 9.40 2.22 10.71
CA TYR A 23 8.37 1.21 10.95
C TYR A 23 8.47 0.06 9.95
N TYR A 24 8.63 0.35 8.65
CA TYR A 24 8.76 -0.70 7.64
C TYR A 24 9.99 -1.57 7.83
N SER A 25 11.11 -0.99 8.27
CA SER A 25 12.36 -1.72 8.50
C SER A 25 12.27 -2.75 9.64
N LYS A 26 11.19 -2.77 10.42
CA LYS A 26 10.98 -3.78 11.46
C LYS A 26 10.34 -5.06 10.93
N GLU A 27 9.87 -5.08 9.68
CA GLU A 27 9.33 -6.26 8.98
C GLU A 27 8.17 -6.98 9.71
N HIS A 28 7.51 -6.31 10.66
CA HIS A 28 6.32 -6.84 11.32
C HIS A 28 5.09 -6.56 10.46
N GLU A 29 4.61 -7.59 9.75
CA GLU A 29 3.50 -7.47 8.79
C GLU A 29 2.30 -6.71 9.34
N SER A 30 1.80 -7.09 10.53
CA SER A 30 0.64 -6.44 11.14
C SER A 30 0.84 -4.95 11.47
N THR A 31 2.09 -4.55 11.76
CA THR A 31 2.46 -3.15 11.98
C THR A 31 2.49 -2.40 10.66
N THR A 32 3.10 -2.99 9.63
CA THR A 32 3.17 -2.44 8.27
C THR A 32 1.79 -2.24 7.68
N VAL A 33 0.90 -3.24 7.76
CA VAL A 33 -0.51 -3.13 7.33
C VAL A 33 -1.21 -1.99 8.06
N GLY A 34 -1.09 -1.96 9.39
CA GLY A 34 -1.73 -0.93 10.21
C GLY A 34 -1.22 0.48 9.90
N LEU A 35 0.07 0.62 9.60
CA LEU A 35 0.68 1.88 9.22
C LEU A 35 0.23 2.32 7.83
N MET A 36 0.30 1.45 6.82
CA MET A 36 -0.08 1.79 5.44
C MET A 36 -1.54 2.23 5.35
N LEU A 37 -2.47 1.43 5.89
CA LEU A 37 -3.89 1.77 5.90
C LEU A 37 -4.14 3.05 6.71
N GLY A 38 -3.40 3.25 7.81
CA GLY A 38 -3.51 4.46 8.63
C GLY A 38 -3.05 5.72 7.89
N LEU A 39 -1.89 5.65 7.22
CA LEU A 39 -1.36 6.73 6.39
C LEU A 39 -2.32 7.03 5.24
N ALA A 40 -2.81 6.01 4.55
CA ALA A 40 -3.77 6.17 3.46
C ALA A 40 -5.07 6.83 3.92
N ALA A 41 -5.58 6.46 5.10
CA ALA A 41 -6.75 7.11 5.70
C ALA A 41 -6.47 8.59 6.04
N SER A 42 -5.30 8.90 6.60
CA SER A 42 -4.90 10.28 6.92
C SER A 42 -4.68 11.16 5.68
N TYR A 43 -4.25 10.57 4.57
CA TYR A 43 -3.98 11.25 3.29
C TYR A 43 -5.05 10.99 2.22
N ARG A 44 -6.23 10.50 2.62
CA ARG A 44 -7.28 10.07 1.70
C ARG A 44 -7.66 11.18 0.71
N GLY A 45 -7.69 10.85 -0.59
CA GLY A 45 -8.03 11.78 -1.67
C GLY A 45 -7.01 12.90 -1.95
N THR A 46 -5.87 12.94 -1.25
CA THR A 46 -4.87 14.02 -1.42
C THR A 46 -3.89 13.78 -2.56
N MET A 47 -3.81 12.55 -3.09
CA MET A 47 -2.84 12.15 -4.11
C MET A 47 -1.36 12.43 -3.72
N GLN A 48 -1.04 12.41 -2.43
CA GLN A 48 0.27 12.79 -1.92
C GLN A 48 1.38 11.89 -2.54
N PRO A 49 2.35 12.44 -3.32
CA PRO A 49 3.26 11.63 -4.12
C PRO A 49 4.23 10.75 -3.32
N THR A 50 4.65 11.20 -2.14
CA THR A 50 5.54 10.44 -1.25
C THR A 50 4.84 9.21 -0.67
N MET A 51 3.57 9.34 -0.28
CA MET A 51 2.75 8.22 0.20
C MET A 51 2.47 7.25 -0.94
N SER A 52 2.14 7.75 -2.12
CA SER A 52 1.96 6.92 -3.32
C SER A 52 3.19 6.04 -3.59
N LYS A 53 4.38 6.64 -3.64
CA LYS A 53 5.65 5.89 -3.81
C LYS A 53 5.89 4.90 -2.68
N SER A 54 5.57 5.28 -1.44
CA SER A 54 5.69 4.41 -0.28
C SER A 54 4.78 3.19 -0.36
N PHE A 55 3.62 3.26 -1.01
CA PHE A 55 2.73 2.10 -1.16
C PHE A 55 3.12 1.25 -2.38
N LEU A 56 3.49 1.89 -3.49
CA LEU A 56 3.86 1.23 -4.74
C LEU A 56 5.07 0.30 -4.61
N VAL A 57 6.01 0.57 -3.70
CA VAL A 57 7.17 -0.33 -3.45
C VAL A 57 6.75 -1.70 -2.91
N HIS A 58 5.56 -1.80 -2.34
CA HIS A 58 4.99 -3.06 -1.85
C HIS A 58 4.14 -3.77 -2.92
N LEU A 59 4.12 -3.29 -4.16
CA LEU A 59 3.34 -3.85 -5.27
C LEU A 59 4.27 -4.34 -6.39
N PRO A 60 4.55 -5.65 -6.45
CA PRO A 60 5.43 -6.22 -7.46
C PRO A 60 5.03 -5.88 -8.91
N GLY A 61 3.73 -5.76 -9.21
CA GLY A 61 3.22 -5.40 -10.54
C GLY A 61 3.61 -3.99 -11.00
N TYR A 62 4.04 -3.10 -10.10
CA TYR A 62 4.51 -1.76 -10.44
C TYR A 62 6.01 -1.73 -10.80
N HIS A 63 6.78 -2.73 -10.40
CA HIS A 63 8.23 -2.73 -10.56
C HIS A 63 8.65 -3.04 -12.01
N PRO A 64 9.68 -2.36 -12.54
CA PRO A 64 10.25 -2.69 -13.84
C PRO A 64 10.91 -4.08 -13.81
N SER A 65 11.07 -4.73 -14.97
CA SER A 65 11.70 -6.06 -15.07
C SER A 65 13.15 -6.14 -14.55
N SER A 66 13.82 -4.99 -14.37
CA SER A 66 15.16 -4.90 -13.80
C SER A 66 15.18 -4.82 -12.28
N PHE A 67 14.02 -4.70 -11.63
CA PHE A 67 13.93 -4.61 -10.18
C PHE A 67 14.25 -5.97 -9.53
N PRO A 68 14.98 -5.98 -8.40
CA PRO A 68 15.26 -7.23 -7.69
C PRO A 68 13.99 -7.97 -7.34
N GLU A 69 14.01 -9.30 -7.45
CA GLU A 69 12.88 -10.12 -7.06
C GLU A 69 12.70 -10.04 -5.54
N LEU A 70 11.67 -9.28 -5.11
CA LEU A 70 11.31 -9.11 -3.72
C LEU A 70 10.03 -9.92 -3.45
N GLU A 71 10.14 -10.92 -2.58
CA GLU A 71 8.96 -11.64 -2.09
C GLU A 71 8.22 -10.74 -1.08
N VAL A 72 7.14 -10.11 -1.54
CA VAL A 72 6.24 -9.33 -0.69
C VAL A 72 5.05 -10.20 -0.30
N PRO A 73 4.75 -10.38 1.00
CA PRO A 73 3.58 -11.14 1.44
C PRO A 73 2.27 -10.62 0.85
N THR A 74 1.36 -11.51 0.45
CA THR A 74 0.08 -11.16 -0.20
C THR A 74 -0.69 -10.12 0.61
N LEU A 75 -0.74 -10.27 1.94
CA LEU A 75 -1.40 -9.34 2.86
C LEU A 75 -0.86 -7.90 2.76
N LEU A 76 0.46 -7.73 2.60
CA LEU A 76 1.07 -6.40 2.43
C LEU A 76 0.71 -5.81 1.06
N GLN A 77 0.66 -6.65 0.02
CA GLN A 77 0.24 -6.19 -1.30
C GLN A 77 -1.23 -5.75 -1.30
N SER A 78 -2.14 -6.53 -0.70
CA SER A 78 -3.56 -6.14 -0.53
C SER A 78 -3.69 -4.82 0.22
N ALA A 79 -2.94 -4.67 1.31
CA ALA A 79 -2.93 -3.42 2.08
C ALA A 79 -2.40 -2.24 1.24
N ALA A 80 -1.43 -2.47 0.35
CA ALA A 80 -0.88 -1.45 -0.55
C ALA A 80 -1.87 -1.02 -1.62
N LEU A 81 -2.57 -1.98 -2.23
CA LEU A 81 -3.65 -1.68 -3.19
C LEU A 81 -4.75 -0.84 -2.55
N MET A 82 -5.25 -1.28 -1.38
CA MET A 82 -6.27 -0.55 -0.64
C MET A 82 -5.80 0.87 -0.27
N SER A 83 -4.55 0.98 0.21
CA SER A 83 -3.93 2.26 0.57
C SER A 83 -3.79 3.21 -0.62
N LEU A 84 -3.39 2.69 -1.78
CA LEU A 84 -3.28 3.46 -3.01
C LEU A 84 -4.65 3.92 -3.50
N GLY A 85 -5.67 3.06 -3.43
CA GLY A 85 -7.05 3.39 -3.77
C GLY A 85 -7.60 4.54 -2.91
N LEU A 86 -7.43 4.47 -1.58
CA LEU A 86 -7.83 5.53 -0.66
C LEU A 86 -7.09 6.85 -0.92
N LEU A 87 -5.79 6.80 -1.18
CA LEU A 87 -4.97 7.98 -1.47
C LEU A 87 -5.45 8.75 -2.72
N PHE A 88 -5.92 8.02 -3.73
CA PHE A 88 -6.39 8.56 -5.02
C PHE A 88 -7.91 8.64 -5.14
N GLU A 89 -8.65 8.43 -4.05
CA GLU A 89 -10.10 8.45 -4.08
C GLU A 89 -10.64 9.80 -4.62
N GLY A 90 -11.62 9.73 -5.52
CA GLY A 90 -12.24 10.91 -6.12
C GLY A 90 -11.36 11.67 -7.13
N SER A 91 -10.09 11.27 -7.31
CA SER A 91 -9.15 11.99 -8.20
C SER A 91 -9.38 11.76 -9.70
N THR A 92 -10.00 10.63 -10.08
CA THR A 92 -10.08 10.16 -11.47
C THR A 92 -8.71 10.05 -12.17
N HIS A 93 -7.63 9.85 -11.41
CA HIS A 93 -6.27 9.82 -11.96
C HIS A 93 -6.06 8.61 -12.90
N PRO A 94 -5.87 8.82 -14.22
CA PRO A 94 -5.94 7.73 -15.20
C PRO A 94 -4.89 6.64 -15.01
N GLN A 95 -3.66 7.02 -14.66
CA GLN A 95 -2.54 6.08 -14.51
C GLN A 95 -2.76 5.13 -13.32
N THR A 96 -3.11 5.67 -12.16
CA THR A 96 -3.44 4.85 -10.97
C THR A 96 -4.68 3.99 -11.23
N MET A 97 -5.69 4.52 -11.91
CA MET A 97 -6.89 3.74 -12.26
C MET A 97 -6.54 2.56 -13.17
N GLN A 98 -5.78 2.78 -14.25
CA GLN A 98 -5.36 1.72 -15.16
C GLN A 98 -4.53 0.66 -14.44
N PHE A 99 -3.62 1.09 -13.57
CA PHE A 99 -2.81 0.19 -12.76
C PHE A 99 -3.68 -0.66 -11.83
N LEU A 100 -4.56 -0.04 -11.03
CA LEU A 100 -5.46 -0.77 -10.13
C LEU A 100 -6.41 -1.72 -10.88
N LEU A 101 -6.87 -1.34 -12.07
CA LEU A 101 -7.67 -2.22 -12.93
C LEU A 101 -6.87 -3.42 -13.44
N ALA A 102 -5.58 -3.24 -13.77
CA ALA A 102 -4.70 -4.33 -14.18
C ALA A 102 -4.42 -5.33 -13.05
N GLU A 103 -4.50 -4.87 -11.80
CA GLU A 103 -4.37 -5.72 -10.61
C GLU A 103 -5.63 -6.57 -10.34
N ILE A 104 -6.80 -6.17 -10.86
CA ILE A 104 -8.02 -6.97 -10.76
C ILE A 104 -7.86 -8.26 -11.57
N GLY A 105 -7.90 -9.39 -10.88
CA GLY A 105 -7.73 -10.71 -11.48
C GLY A 105 -6.27 -11.09 -11.72
N HIS A 106 -5.32 -10.26 -11.28
CA HIS A 106 -3.90 -10.61 -11.25
C HIS A 106 -3.70 -11.92 -10.48
N ARG A 107 -2.79 -12.75 -10.97
CA ARG A 107 -2.41 -14.02 -10.34
C ARG A 107 -1.13 -13.76 -9.60
N SER A 108 -1.19 -13.71 -8.27
CA SER A 108 0.03 -13.68 -7.45
C SER A 108 0.93 -14.83 -7.87
N ARG A 109 2.22 -14.53 -8.04
CA ARG A 109 3.22 -15.48 -8.53
C ARG A 109 3.50 -16.61 -7.51
N GLY A 110 3.12 -16.40 -6.25
CA GLY A 110 3.09 -17.42 -5.19
C GLY A 110 1.72 -18.10 -5.12
N ASP A 111 1.71 -19.41 -5.22
CA ASP A 111 0.57 -20.31 -5.48
C ASP A 111 -0.42 -20.46 -4.31
N ASN A 112 -0.72 -19.39 -3.57
CA ASN A 112 -1.73 -19.39 -2.50
C ASN A 112 -3.09 -19.03 -3.06
N VAL A 113 -3.75 -19.99 -3.74
CA VAL A 113 -5.13 -19.84 -4.24
C VAL A 113 -6.08 -19.32 -3.16
N LEU A 114 -5.84 -19.66 -1.89
CA LEU A 114 -6.63 -19.24 -0.74
C LEU A 114 -6.48 -17.75 -0.36
N GLU A 115 -5.34 -17.12 -0.66
CA GLU A 115 -5.10 -15.71 -0.33
C GLU A 115 -5.52 -14.77 -1.48
N ARG A 116 -5.79 -15.34 -2.66
CA ARG A 116 -6.17 -14.60 -3.86
C ARG A 116 -7.48 -13.82 -3.70
N GLU A 117 -8.45 -14.35 -2.95
CA GLU A 117 -9.71 -13.65 -2.71
C GLU A 117 -9.56 -12.47 -1.74
N GLY A 118 -8.50 -12.46 -0.93
CA GLY A 118 -8.17 -11.35 -0.03
C GLY A 118 -7.32 -10.25 -0.68
N TYR A 119 -6.88 -10.45 -1.92
CA TYR A 119 -6.18 -9.46 -2.75
C TYR A 119 -7.17 -8.59 -3.51
#